data_AF-A0A1H9IAK0-F1
#
_entry.id   AF-A0A1H9IAK0-F1
#
_cell.length_a   1.000
_cell.length_b   1.000
_cell.length_c   1.000
_cell.angle_alpha   90.00
_cell.angle_beta   90.00
_cell.angle_gamma   90.00
#
_symmetry.space_group_name_H-M   'P 1'
#
loop_
_entity.id
_entity.type
_entity.pdbx_description
1 polymer ?
#
loop_
_entity_poly.entity_id
_entity_poly.type
_entity_poly.pdbx_seq_one_letter_code
_entity_poly.pdbx_strand_id
1 'polypeptide(L)'
;MRLPVRVDAVLVQALIAAALSFAHLHDLAAAAGQDGWKAWAYPVSVDLLLVAAWRRLRSGGSKAAGWCWFLVALIASLGANVVTAGLLDLDAVPAWLRILVAGWPAVAFLGGTLLAHGSTEEPEAVTTPTAELVAVEAEPEPAPPSATPVPPALVAHARRVADEHHARTGFPIDTSTLRARLGVPLPLAEAIATQLT
;
A
#
# COMPACT_ATOMS: atom_id res chain seq x y z
N MET A 1 -2.21 -12.25 -38.63
CA MET A 1 -2.60 -11.50 -37.42
C MET A 1 -3.59 -12.31 -36.63
N ARG A 2 -3.21 -12.84 -35.46
CA ARG A 2 -4.15 -13.50 -34.54
C ARG A 2 -4.59 -12.46 -33.51
N LEU A 3 -5.87 -12.12 -33.45
CA LEU A 3 -6.44 -11.37 -32.32
C LEU A 3 -6.45 -12.32 -31.11
N PRO A 4 -5.66 -12.09 -30.04
CA PRO A 4 -5.57 -13.04 -28.94
C PRO A 4 -6.41 -12.55 -27.77
N VAL A 5 -7.72 -12.42 -27.96
CA VAL A 5 -8.68 -12.42 -26.85
C VAL A 5 -9.82 -13.31 -27.30
N ARG A 6 -9.81 -14.57 -26.84
CA ARG A 6 -10.99 -15.42 -26.96
C ARG A 6 -12.03 -14.80 -26.03
N VAL A 7 -13.05 -14.18 -26.60
CA VAL A 7 -14.20 -13.70 -25.85
C VAL A 7 -14.92 -14.95 -25.34
N ASP A 8 -14.58 -15.36 -24.11
CA ASP A 8 -15.23 -16.45 -23.40
C ASP A 8 -16.58 -15.95 -22.85
N ALA A 9 -17.56 -16.84 -22.73
CA ALA A 9 -18.85 -16.55 -22.11
C ALA A 9 -18.68 -15.94 -20.70
N VAL A 10 -17.62 -16.35 -19.99
CA VAL A 10 -17.25 -15.78 -18.68
C VAL A 10 -16.89 -14.30 -18.78
N LEU A 11 -16.18 -13.88 -19.84
CA LEU A 11 -15.80 -12.49 -20.06
C LEU A 11 -17.02 -11.62 -20.37
N VAL A 12 -17.95 -12.15 -21.18
CA VAL A 12 -19.24 -11.49 -21.47
C VAL A 12 -20.06 -11.36 -20.19
N GLN A 13 -20.16 -12.41 -19.38
CA GLN A 13 -20.87 -12.38 -18.10
C GLN A 13 -20.24 -11.39 -17.12
N ALA A 14 -18.91 -11.34 -17.02
CA ALA A 14 -18.22 -10.38 -16.17
C ALA A 14 -18.51 -8.93 -16.59
N LEU A 15 -18.56 -8.66 -17.89
CA LEU A 15 -18.87 -7.33 -18.41
C LEU A 15 -20.31 -6.91 -18.13
N ILE A 16 -21.27 -7.83 -18.30
CA ILE A 16 -22.68 -7.57 -17.94
C ILE A 16 -22.83 -7.33 -16.44
N ALA A 17 -22.21 -8.18 -15.61
CA ALA A 17 -22.24 -8.03 -14.16
C ALA A 17 -21.61 -6.71 -13.70
N ALA A 18 -20.48 -6.31 -14.28
CA ALA A 18 -19.83 -5.04 -14.01
C ALA A 18 -20.74 -3.86 -14.39
N ALA A 19 -21.38 -3.88 -15.57
CA ALA A 19 -22.28 -2.82 -16.00
C ALA A 19 -23.51 -2.66 -15.07
N LEU A 20 -24.09 -3.77 -14.60
CA LEU A 20 -25.20 -3.74 -13.65
C LEU A 20 -24.75 -3.24 -12.27
N SER A 21 -23.61 -3.71 -11.77
CA SER A 21 -23.06 -3.21 -10.49
C SER A 21 -22.70 -1.73 -10.56
N PHE A 22 -22.20 -1.27 -11.70
CA PHE A 22 -21.85 0.14 -11.94
C PHE A 22 -23.09 1.02 -11.80
N ALA A 23 -24.20 0.64 -12.44
CA ALA A 23 -25.45 1.38 -12.38
C ALA A 23 -25.96 1.48 -10.92
N HIS A 24 -25.96 0.39 -10.17
CA HIS A 24 -26.42 0.42 -8.78
C HIS A 24 -25.53 1.27 -7.86
N LEU A 25 -24.21 1.25 -8.06
CA LEU A 25 -23.28 2.11 -7.33
C LEU A 25 -23.47 3.59 -7.67
N HIS A 26 -23.76 3.89 -8.94
CA HIS A 26 -24.09 5.23 -9.40
C HIS A 26 -25.39 5.73 -8.77
N ASP A 27 -26.45 4.92 -8.82
CA ASP A 27 -27.75 5.24 -8.23
C ASP A 27 -27.64 5.46 -6.72
N LEU A 28 -26.86 4.62 -6.04
CA LEU A 28 -26.57 4.79 -4.61
C LEU A 28 -25.81 6.10 -4.33
N ALA A 29 -24.85 6.46 -5.18
CA ALA A 29 -24.11 7.71 -5.01
C ALA A 29 -24.99 8.95 -5.26
N ALA A 30 -25.84 8.90 -6.29
CA ALA A 30 -26.81 9.95 -6.57
C ALA A 30 -27.81 10.09 -5.41
N ALA A 31 -28.37 8.97 -4.94
CA ALA A 31 -29.28 8.94 -3.79
C ALA A 31 -28.61 9.44 -2.49
N ALA A 32 -27.29 9.30 -2.35
CA ALA A 32 -26.51 9.86 -1.26
C ALA A 32 -26.22 11.37 -1.41
N GLY A 33 -26.74 12.03 -2.44
CA GLY A 33 -26.55 13.46 -2.73
C GLY A 33 -25.25 13.80 -3.45
N GLN A 34 -24.61 12.82 -4.10
CA GLN A 34 -23.36 13.01 -4.86
C GLN A 34 -23.62 13.18 -6.36
N ASP A 35 -24.47 14.13 -6.75
CA ASP A 35 -24.99 14.24 -8.12
C ASP A 35 -23.96 14.60 -9.20
N GLY A 36 -24.38 14.42 -10.46
CA GLY A 36 -23.61 14.81 -11.64
C GLY A 36 -22.35 13.95 -11.80
N TRP A 37 -21.23 14.57 -12.16
CA TRP A 37 -19.96 13.86 -12.44
C TRP A 37 -19.42 13.08 -11.24
N LYS A 38 -19.77 13.47 -10.01
CA LYS A 38 -19.31 12.80 -8.78
C LYS A 38 -19.90 11.40 -8.67
N ALA A 39 -21.18 11.21 -8.94
CA ALA A 39 -21.85 9.90 -8.91
C ALA A 39 -21.23 8.89 -9.88
N TRP A 40 -20.62 9.35 -10.99
CA TRP A 40 -19.90 8.48 -11.92
C TRP A 40 -18.51 8.09 -11.42
N ALA A 41 -17.86 8.92 -10.60
CA ALA A 41 -16.52 8.64 -10.09
C ALA A 41 -16.50 7.51 -9.05
N TYR A 42 -17.59 7.33 -8.28
CA TYR A 42 -17.71 6.28 -7.27
C TYR A 42 -17.55 4.87 -7.86
N PRO A 43 -18.40 4.40 -8.79
CA PRO A 43 -18.26 3.07 -9.34
C PRO A 43 -16.92 2.85 -10.05
N VAL A 44 -16.40 3.86 -10.78
CA VAL A 44 -15.07 3.78 -11.41
C VAL A 44 -13.98 3.51 -10.37
N SER A 45 -14.02 4.19 -9.23
CA SER A 45 -13.03 3.99 -8.17
C SER A 45 -13.10 2.58 -7.56
N VAL A 46 -14.30 2.02 -7.41
CA VAL A 46 -14.52 0.63 -6.93
C VAL A 46 -13.93 -0.36 -7.93
N ASP A 47 -14.18 -0.16 -9.22
CA ASP A 47 -13.68 -1.05 -10.28
C ASP A 47 -12.15 -1.03 -10.36
N LEU A 48 -11.54 0.15 -10.29
CA LEU A 48 -10.08 0.27 -10.27
C LEU A 48 -9.46 -0.42 -9.05
N LEU A 49 -10.10 -0.31 -7.89
CA LEU A 49 -9.66 -1.00 -6.68
C LEU A 49 -9.78 -2.52 -6.83
N LEU A 50 -10.88 -3.01 -7.39
CA LEU A 50 -11.12 -4.44 -7.63
C LEU A 50 -10.09 -5.01 -8.63
N VAL A 51 -9.80 -4.27 -9.71
CA VAL A 51 -8.78 -4.61 -10.71
C VAL A 51 -7.37 -4.60 -10.10
N ALA A 52 -7.04 -3.60 -9.28
CA ALA A 52 -5.76 -3.51 -8.60
C ALA A 52 -5.58 -4.67 -7.61
N ALA A 53 -6.63 -4.99 -6.83
CA ALA A 53 -6.64 -6.10 -5.89
C ALA A 53 -6.43 -7.42 -6.63
N TRP A 54 -7.21 -7.68 -7.67
CA TRP A 54 -7.08 -8.88 -8.49
C TRP A 54 -5.67 -9.03 -9.09
N ARG A 55 -5.11 -7.93 -9.61
CA ARG A 55 -3.73 -7.92 -10.14
C ARG A 55 -2.73 -8.32 -9.06
N ARG A 56 -2.87 -7.78 -7.84
CA ARG A 56 -2.02 -8.11 -6.68
C ARG A 56 -2.16 -9.57 -6.23
N LEU A 57 -3.37 -10.12 -6.23
CA LEU A 57 -3.62 -11.54 -5.94
C LEU A 57 -2.92 -12.46 -6.95
N ARG A 58 -2.88 -12.05 -8.22
CA ARG A 58 -2.25 -12.81 -9.31
C ARG A 58 -0.72 -12.69 -9.35
N SER A 59 -0.14 -11.65 -8.74
CA SER A 59 1.28 -11.30 -8.91
C SER A 59 2.25 -11.90 -7.88
N GLY A 60 1.93 -13.02 -7.21
CA GLY A 60 2.90 -13.80 -6.41
C GLY A 60 3.46 -13.18 -5.12
N GLY A 61 3.22 -11.90 -4.84
CA GLY A 61 3.63 -11.21 -3.60
C GLY A 61 2.74 -11.49 -2.39
N SER A 62 2.75 -10.61 -1.38
CA SER A 62 1.93 -10.72 -0.17
C SER A 62 0.43 -10.75 -0.51
N LYS A 63 -0.16 -11.95 -0.49
CA LYS A 63 -1.57 -12.17 -0.88
C LYS A 63 -2.57 -11.61 0.12
N ALA A 64 -2.18 -11.38 1.36
CA ALA A 64 -3.05 -10.89 2.43
C ALA A 64 -3.64 -9.50 2.11
N ALA A 65 -2.81 -8.56 1.65
CA ALA A 65 -3.27 -7.21 1.26
C ALA A 65 -4.19 -7.26 0.03
N GLY A 66 -3.86 -8.10 -0.96
CA GLY A 66 -4.72 -8.34 -2.13
C GLY A 66 -6.09 -8.86 -1.72
N TRP A 67 -6.14 -9.88 -0.87
CA TRP A 67 -7.39 -10.45 -0.36
C TRP A 67 -8.21 -9.46 0.48
N CYS A 68 -7.56 -8.73 1.39
CA CYS A 68 -8.23 -7.71 2.22
C CYS A 68 -8.96 -6.68 1.35
N TRP A 69 -8.24 -6.08 0.40
CA TRP A 69 -8.82 -5.06 -0.47
C TRP A 69 -9.80 -5.60 -1.51
N PHE A 70 -9.60 -6.84 -1.97
CA PHE A 70 -10.58 -7.51 -2.82
C PHE A 70 -11.91 -7.71 -2.08
N LEU A 71 -11.88 -8.13 -0.82
CA LEU A 71 -13.08 -8.26 0.01
C LEU A 71 -13.78 -6.92 0.26
N VAL A 72 -13.02 -5.85 0.52
CA VAL A 72 -13.59 -4.50 0.69
C VAL A 72 -14.31 -4.04 -0.57
N ALA A 73 -13.67 -4.17 -1.73
CA ALA A 73 -14.27 -3.79 -3.01
C ALA A 73 -15.47 -4.67 -3.37
N LEU A 74 -15.41 -5.98 -3.06
CA LEU A 74 -16.52 -6.90 -3.27
C LEU A 74 -17.73 -6.57 -2.39
N ILE A 75 -17.51 -6.24 -1.11
CA ILE A 75 -18.57 -5.82 -0.19
C ILE A 75 -19.21 -4.52 -0.65
N ALA A 76 -18.43 -3.56 -1.14
CA ALA A 76 -18.96 -2.30 -1.67
C ALA A 76 -19.85 -2.53 -2.91
N SER A 77 -19.36 -3.31 -3.89
CA SER A 77 -20.11 -3.67 -5.10
C SER A 77 -21.37 -4.48 -4.79
N LEU A 78 -21.27 -5.50 -3.94
CA LEU A 78 -22.42 -6.31 -3.55
C LEU A 78 -23.42 -5.51 -2.69
N GLY A 79 -22.92 -4.67 -1.79
CA GLY A 79 -23.73 -3.80 -0.94
C GLY A 79 -24.62 -2.89 -1.77
N ALA A 80 -24.10 -2.28 -2.83
CA ALA A 80 -24.91 -1.46 -3.74
C ALA A 80 -26.06 -2.26 -4.37
N ASN A 81 -25.80 -3.48 -4.83
CA ASN A 81 -26.84 -4.36 -5.38
C ASN A 81 -27.91 -4.71 -4.35
N VAL A 82 -27.53 -4.94 -3.08
CA VAL A 82 -28.47 -5.23 -2.00
C VAL A 82 -29.32 -4.00 -1.68
N VAL A 83 -28.71 -2.82 -1.64
CA VAL A 83 -29.41 -1.56 -1.38
C VAL A 83 -30.45 -1.25 -2.46
N THR A 84 -30.09 -1.39 -3.74
CA THR A 84 -31.01 -1.15 -4.86
C THR A 84 -32.07 -2.25 -5.04
N ALA A 85 -31.88 -3.45 -4.48
CA ALA A 85 -32.88 -4.51 -4.48
C ALA A 85 -34.11 -4.24 -3.58
N GLY A 86 -34.27 -3.02 -3.06
CA GLY A 86 -35.41 -2.58 -2.26
C GLY A 86 -35.26 -2.78 -0.75
N LEU A 87 -34.05 -3.10 -0.28
CA LEU A 87 -33.78 -3.15 1.17
C LEU A 87 -33.69 -1.76 1.81
N LEU A 88 -33.48 -0.71 1.02
CA LEU A 88 -33.48 0.67 1.48
C LEU A 88 -34.31 1.54 0.54
N ASP A 89 -34.97 2.53 1.14
CA ASP A 89 -35.61 3.61 0.41
C ASP A 89 -34.56 4.59 -0.10
N LEU A 90 -34.38 4.64 -1.42
CA LEU A 90 -33.40 5.51 -2.07
C LEU A 90 -33.85 6.98 -2.10
N ASP A 91 -35.14 7.26 -1.90
CA ASP A 91 -35.64 8.63 -1.73
C ASP A 91 -35.30 9.18 -0.32
N ALA A 92 -34.97 8.27 0.61
CA ALA A 92 -34.68 8.60 2.00
C ALA A 92 -33.43 7.86 2.53
N VAL A 93 -32.28 8.02 1.84
CA VAL A 93 -31.03 7.35 2.25
C VAL A 93 -30.61 7.71 3.67
N PRO A 94 -30.35 6.74 4.58
CA PRO A 94 -29.90 7.02 5.94
C PRO A 94 -28.57 7.79 5.99
N ALA A 95 -28.40 8.67 6.98
CA ALA A 95 -27.20 9.52 7.10
C ALA A 95 -25.89 8.73 7.17
N TRP A 96 -25.86 7.58 7.86
CA TRP A 96 -24.68 6.73 7.95
C TRP A 96 -24.24 6.20 6.57
N LEU A 97 -25.19 5.91 5.68
CA LEU A 97 -24.88 5.43 4.33
C LEU A 97 -24.32 6.57 3.47
N ARG A 98 -24.87 7.80 3.62
CA ARG A 98 -24.32 8.98 2.94
C ARG A 98 -22.89 9.28 3.38
N ILE A 99 -22.59 9.15 4.67
CA ILE A 99 -21.23 9.31 5.21
C ILE A 99 -20.30 8.25 4.62
N LEU A 100 -20.75 6.99 4.56
CA LEU A 100 -19.96 5.89 4.00
C LEU A 100 -19.66 6.10 2.52
N VAL A 101 -20.68 6.46 1.72
CA VAL A 101 -20.51 6.83 0.31
C VAL A 101 -19.56 8.02 0.20
N ALA A 102 -19.78 9.11 0.96
CA ALA A 102 -18.92 10.30 0.91
C ALA A 102 -17.45 10.00 1.28
N GLY A 103 -17.21 9.09 2.24
CA GLY A 103 -15.88 8.68 2.69
C GLY A 103 -15.16 7.69 1.75
N TRP A 104 -15.90 7.06 0.83
CA TRP A 104 -15.35 6.06 -0.09
C TRP A 104 -14.11 6.48 -0.88
N PRO A 105 -13.99 7.71 -1.43
CA PRO A 105 -12.84 8.09 -2.25
C PRO A 105 -11.50 8.01 -1.48
N ALA A 106 -11.50 8.33 -0.18
CA ALA A 106 -10.32 8.21 0.66
C ALA A 106 -9.92 6.74 0.88
N VAL A 107 -10.91 5.86 1.09
CA VAL A 107 -10.70 4.41 1.26
C VAL A 107 -10.18 3.79 -0.04
N ALA A 108 -10.79 4.14 -1.18
CA ALA A 108 -10.37 3.67 -2.49
C ALA A 108 -8.95 4.12 -2.83
N PHE A 109 -8.59 5.38 -2.52
CA PHE A 109 -7.24 5.87 -2.69
C PHE A 109 -6.24 5.11 -1.82
N LEU A 110 -6.52 4.93 -0.52
CA LEU A 110 -5.67 4.16 0.39
C LEU A 110 -5.48 2.71 -0.10
N GLY A 111 -6.55 2.06 -0.54
CA GLY A 111 -6.46 0.72 -1.07
C GLY A 111 -5.67 0.64 -2.36
N GLY A 112 -5.91 1.58 -3.27
CA GLY A 112 -5.16 1.70 -4.52
C GLY A 112 -3.66 1.89 -4.26
N THR A 113 -3.29 2.78 -3.33
CA THR A 113 -1.88 3.03 -3.00
C THR A 113 -1.23 1.84 -2.31
N LEU A 114 -1.90 1.20 -1.34
CA LEU A 114 -1.37 0.00 -0.68
C LEU A 114 -1.23 -1.19 -1.63
N LEU A 115 -2.14 -1.37 -2.57
CA LEU A 115 -2.07 -2.44 -3.56
C LEU A 115 -1.00 -2.18 -4.63
N ALA A 116 -0.84 -0.93 -5.05
CA ALA A 116 0.14 -0.53 -6.05
C ALA A 116 1.57 -0.41 -5.50
N HIS A 117 1.72 0.06 -4.25
CA HIS A 117 3.01 0.42 -3.66
C HIS A 117 3.38 -0.39 -2.41
N GLY A 118 2.54 -1.33 -1.95
CA GLY A 118 2.80 -2.16 -0.76
C GLY A 118 3.87 -3.25 -0.95
N SER A 119 4.87 -3.02 -1.80
CA SER A 119 6.09 -3.81 -1.85
C SER A 119 7.11 -3.15 -0.94
N THR A 120 7.41 -3.78 0.19
CA THR A 120 8.56 -3.53 1.09
C THR A 120 9.35 -2.26 0.76
N GLU A 121 8.87 -1.11 1.22
CA GLU A 121 9.82 -0.13 1.73
C GLU A 121 10.38 -0.76 2.99
N GLU A 122 11.58 -1.31 2.88
CA GLU A 122 12.54 -1.12 3.96
C GLU A 122 12.49 0.38 4.26
N PRO A 123 12.20 0.80 5.51
CA PRO A 123 11.92 2.19 5.82
C PRO A 123 13.17 3.01 5.52
N GLU A 124 13.22 3.58 4.32
CA GLU A 124 13.98 4.79 4.07
C GLU A 124 13.31 5.81 4.97
N ALA A 125 14.02 6.21 6.02
CA ALA A 125 13.54 7.13 7.02
C ALA A 125 13.18 8.46 6.33
N VAL A 126 11.92 8.59 5.92
CA VAL A 126 11.35 9.86 5.52
C VAL A 126 11.32 10.72 6.77
N THR A 127 12.31 11.61 6.81
CA THR A 127 12.37 12.72 7.73
C THR A 127 11.05 13.48 7.67
N THR A 128 10.53 13.75 8.86
CA THR A 128 9.34 14.51 9.21
C THR A 128 9.11 15.70 8.26
N PRO A 129 7.89 15.96 7.78
CA PRO A 129 7.55 17.25 7.20
C PRO A 129 7.50 18.26 8.35
N THR A 130 8.63 18.91 8.63
CA THR A 130 8.63 20.17 9.36
C THR A 130 7.96 21.19 8.44
N ALA A 131 6.79 21.64 8.86
CA ALA A 131 6.20 22.85 8.32
C ALA A 131 7.16 24.01 8.57
N GLU A 132 7.74 24.59 7.54
CA GLU A 132 8.39 25.89 7.68
C GLU A 132 8.21 26.76 6.43
N LEU A 133 7.30 27.72 6.64
CA LEU A 133 7.29 29.08 6.15
C LEU A 133 8.57 29.52 5.38
N VAL A 134 8.33 29.90 4.11
CA VAL A 134 8.98 30.98 3.35
C VAL A 134 10.27 31.57 3.94
N ALA A 135 11.43 31.29 3.32
CA ALA A 135 12.56 32.23 3.27
C ALA A 135 13.50 31.96 2.08
N VAL A 136 14.02 33.05 1.53
CA VAL A 136 14.68 33.26 0.22
C VAL A 136 16.13 32.75 0.14
N GLU A 137 16.45 32.11 -0.98
CA GLU A 137 17.66 32.16 -1.85
C GLU A 137 19.05 32.58 -1.31
N ALA A 138 20.07 31.72 -1.52
CA ALA A 138 21.44 32.07 -1.96
C ALA A 138 22.27 30.81 -2.37
N GLU A 139 23.13 31.00 -3.37
CA GLU A 139 23.98 30.10 -4.19
C GLU A 139 25.05 29.18 -3.48
N PRO A 140 25.70 28.25 -4.25
CA PRO A 140 26.41 27.07 -3.75
C PRO A 140 27.96 27.18 -3.70
N GLU A 141 28.62 26.37 -2.85
CA GLU A 141 30.02 25.90 -2.99
C GLU A 141 30.31 24.68 -2.06
N PRO A 142 31.41 23.91 -2.21
CA PRO A 142 31.37 22.43 -2.28
C PRO A 142 32.10 21.66 -1.15
N ALA A 143 31.62 20.42 -0.89
CA ALA A 143 32.25 19.17 -0.33
C ALA A 143 33.22 19.22 0.89
N PRO A 144 33.16 18.25 1.85
CA PRO A 144 33.65 16.88 1.64
C PRO A 144 32.79 15.76 2.32
N PRO A 145 33.10 14.44 2.16
CA PRO A 145 32.14 13.35 2.39
C PRO A 145 32.07 12.94 3.86
N SER A 146 30.88 13.03 4.45
CA SER A 146 30.63 12.61 5.84
C SER A 146 30.21 11.15 5.90
N ALA A 147 30.96 10.37 6.68
CA ALA A 147 30.72 8.99 7.04
C ALA A 147 29.26 8.73 7.44
N THR A 148 28.65 7.68 6.89
CA THR A 148 27.33 7.20 7.27
C THR A 148 27.27 6.95 8.79
N PRO A 149 26.45 7.69 9.56
CA PRO A 149 26.35 7.49 11.00
C PRO A 149 25.70 6.14 11.28
N VAL A 150 26.43 5.25 11.94
CA VAL A 150 25.93 3.94 12.36
C VAL A 150 24.94 4.13 13.52
N PRO A 151 23.68 3.67 13.40
CA PRO A 151 22.70 3.77 14.49
C PRO A 151 23.20 3.05 15.77
N PRO A 152 23.13 3.68 16.95
CA PRO A 152 23.64 3.10 18.21
C PRO A 152 22.88 1.82 18.62
N ALA A 153 21.61 1.69 18.22
CA ALA A 153 20.82 0.48 18.43
C ALA A 153 21.39 -0.74 17.67
N LEU A 154 21.92 -0.53 16.46
CA LEU A 154 22.56 -1.59 15.67
C LEU A 154 23.89 -2.02 16.29
N VAL A 155 24.67 -1.08 16.83
CA VAL A 155 25.92 -1.39 17.55
C VAL A 155 25.63 -2.20 18.81
N ALA A 156 24.61 -1.83 19.58
CA ALA A 156 24.19 -2.59 20.76
C ALA A 156 23.72 -4.01 20.42
N HIS A 157 23.02 -4.19 19.29
CA HIS A 157 22.63 -5.50 18.82
C HIS A 157 23.84 -6.32 18.33
N ALA A 158 24.76 -5.69 17.60
CA ALA A 158 25.98 -6.30 17.11
C ALA A 158 26.88 -6.78 18.25
N ARG A 159 26.98 -6.03 19.36
CA ARG A 159 27.68 -6.47 20.58
C ARG A 159 27.09 -7.77 21.13
N ARG A 160 25.76 -7.85 21.28
CA ARG A 160 25.10 -9.09 21.74
C ARG A 160 25.40 -10.29 20.82
N VAL A 161 25.39 -10.07 19.51
CA VAL A 161 25.70 -11.12 18.52
C VAL A 161 27.17 -11.54 18.60
N ALA A 162 28.08 -10.60 18.81
CA ALA A 162 29.51 -10.87 19.00
C ALA A 162 29.75 -11.67 20.28
N ASP A 163 29.11 -11.29 21.39
CA ASP A 163 29.21 -11.99 22.68
C ASP A 163 28.68 -13.43 22.58
N GLU A 164 27.54 -13.64 21.92
CA GLU A 164 26.97 -14.98 21.68
C GLU A 164 27.84 -15.83 20.75
N HIS A 165 28.52 -15.20 19.78
CA HIS A 165 29.45 -15.90 18.90
C HIS A 165 30.70 -16.33 19.67
N HIS A 166 31.25 -15.44 20.48
CA HIS A 166 32.43 -15.71 21.29
C HIS A 166 32.16 -16.78 22.35
N ALA A 167 31.02 -16.72 23.04
CA ALA A 167 30.62 -17.73 24.02
C ALA A 167 30.49 -19.14 23.42
N ARG A 168 30.12 -19.23 22.13
CA ARG A 168 29.88 -20.50 21.43
C ARG A 168 31.10 -21.04 20.69
N THR A 169 31.96 -20.18 20.18
CA THR A 169 33.08 -20.57 19.30
C THR A 169 34.45 -20.29 19.90
N GLY A 170 34.54 -19.44 20.93
CA GLY A 170 35.79 -18.99 21.52
C GLY A 170 36.57 -17.95 20.68
N PHE A 171 36.10 -17.62 19.47
CA PHE A 171 36.75 -16.68 18.57
C PHE A 171 35.94 -15.39 18.40
N PRO A 172 36.58 -14.24 18.09
CA PRO A 172 35.86 -13.02 17.73
C PRO A 172 35.08 -13.22 16.42
N ILE A 173 33.92 -12.56 16.31
CA ILE A 173 33.08 -12.64 15.10
C ILE A 173 33.74 -11.89 13.94
N ASP A 174 33.80 -12.52 12.76
CA ASP A 174 34.30 -11.88 11.55
C ASP A 174 33.23 -10.99 10.89
N THR A 175 33.67 -10.03 10.09
CA THR A 175 32.79 -9.06 9.41
C THR A 175 31.76 -9.72 8.51
N SER A 176 32.11 -10.84 7.87
CA SER A 176 31.22 -11.55 6.95
C SER A 176 30.10 -12.30 7.68
N THR A 177 30.41 -12.93 8.82
CA THR A 177 29.39 -13.54 9.70
C THR A 177 28.54 -12.48 10.40
N LEU A 178 29.13 -11.36 10.82
CA LEU A 178 28.38 -10.24 11.40
C LEU A 178 27.36 -9.67 10.41
N ARG A 179 27.77 -9.50 9.15
CA ARG A 179 26.88 -9.09 8.03
C ARG A 179 25.72 -10.07 7.85
N ALA A 180 26.02 -11.37 7.77
CA ALA A 180 25.03 -12.41 7.56
C ALA A 180 24.01 -12.50 8.73
N ARG A 181 24.46 -12.22 9.97
CA ARG A 181 23.62 -12.24 11.17
C ARG A 181 22.75 -10.99 11.32
N LEU A 182 23.27 -9.81 10.98
CA LEU A 182 22.56 -8.54 11.12
C LEU A 182 21.71 -8.18 9.89
N GLY A 183 21.93 -8.84 8.75
CA GLY A 183 21.21 -8.55 7.50
C GLY A 183 21.56 -7.18 6.90
N VAL A 184 22.70 -6.61 7.25
CA VAL A 184 23.11 -5.24 6.87
C VAL A 184 24.01 -5.22 5.63
N PRO A 185 24.09 -4.10 4.89
CA PRO A 185 25.05 -3.92 3.80
C PRO A 185 26.51 -4.00 4.27
N LEU A 186 27.42 -4.43 3.37
CA LEU A 186 28.84 -4.61 3.68
C LEU A 186 29.52 -3.36 4.29
N PRO A 187 29.31 -2.14 3.76
CA PRO A 187 29.92 -0.93 4.35
C PRO A 187 29.46 -0.67 5.79
N LEU A 188 28.24 -1.05 6.15
CA LEU A 188 27.70 -0.88 7.50
C LEU A 188 28.27 -1.94 8.45
N ALA A 189 28.45 -3.18 7.99
CA ALA A 189 29.10 -4.24 8.77
C ALA A 189 30.56 -3.90 9.10
N GLU A 190 31.30 -3.31 8.16
CA GLU A 190 32.68 -2.84 8.37
C GLU A 190 32.75 -1.70 9.39
N ALA A 191 31.84 -0.72 9.29
CA ALA A 191 31.74 0.37 10.25
C ALA A 191 31.39 -0.13 11.66
N ILE A 192 30.51 -1.13 11.77
CA ILE A 192 30.16 -1.76 13.05
C ILE A 192 31.33 -2.56 13.60
N ALA A 193 32.01 -3.36 12.78
CA ALA A 193 33.13 -4.19 13.22
C ALA A 193 34.29 -3.36 13.77
N THR A 194 34.53 -2.17 13.19
CA THR A 194 35.52 -1.21 13.69
C THR A 194 35.19 -0.73 15.11
N GLN A 195 33.91 -0.71 15.51
CA GLN A 195 33.44 -0.32 16.86
C GLN A 195 33.35 -1.48 17.86
N LEU A 196 33.65 -2.71 17.43
CA LEU A 196 33.64 -3.92 18.27
C LEU A 196 35.04 -4.40 18.67
N THR A 197 36.09 -3.87 18.03
CA THR A 197 37.50 -4.00 18.46
C THR A 197 37.75 -3.25 19.77
#